data_AF-A0A7Y0WCG4-F1
#
_entry.id   AF-A0A7Y0WCG4-F1
#
_cell.length_a   1.000
_cell.length_b   1.000
_cell.length_c   1.000
_cell.angle_alpha   90.00
_cell.angle_beta   90.00
_cell.angle_gamma   90.00
#
_symmetry.space_group_name_H-M   'P 1'
#
loop_
_entity.id
_entity.type
_entity.pdbx_description
1 polymer ?
#
loop_
_entity_poly.entity_id
_entity_poly.type
_entity_poly.pdbx_seq_one_letter_code
_entity_poly.pdbx_strand_id
1 'polypeptide(L)'
;MTTSIAVANVFSNVWNSAPSSHDWNKSQLTGPLREQVAQEHKRIEGIEKPEQDVSRKPEIATGRPPGDNRTAEQIINDNPILKKLGHQKDINRSLAYKLLGDWTSNNKDPDARADAAFNAARVLNYIDTSLSADGEHRGKAHGNGDLEGITHSGDARHGTPAGVWKDFTEQGYLALREHHRLDSTSDTHVRKDGTNKDNVQWAAGEAGKRTRFIPGLSNILLGIGDSEPGVIGAIKGAKAGFDKTRADGFDEALASATRGDLVGVVKGYINAVKNNEAKPNEAQSALDKISS
;
A
#
# COMPACT_ATOMS: atom_id res chain seq x y z
N MET A 1 -35.34 -7.73 -5.93
CA MET A 1 -34.76 -6.43 -5.56
C MET A 1 -35.38 -5.99 -4.23
N THR A 2 -34.90 -6.48 -3.07
CA THR A 2 -35.40 -6.06 -1.74
C THR A 2 -34.53 -6.63 -0.61
N THR A 3 -33.20 -6.52 -0.68
CA THR A 3 -32.30 -6.95 0.42
C THR A 3 -31.29 -5.88 0.86
N SER A 4 -31.12 -4.79 0.13
CA SER A 4 -30.08 -3.78 0.44
C SER A 4 -30.48 -2.71 1.47
N ILE A 5 -31.77 -2.57 1.82
CA ILE A 5 -32.24 -1.46 2.68
C ILE A 5 -32.19 -1.84 4.17
N ALA A 6 -32.34 -3.13 4.52
CA ALA A 6 -32.31 -3.56 5.92
C ALA A 6 -30.91 -3.49 6.55
N VAL A 7 -29.86 -3.73 5.76
CA VAL A 7 -28.47 -3.71 6.23
C VAL A 7 -28.04 -2.28 6.58
N ALA A 8 -28.37 -1.29 5.73
CA ALA A 8 -28.04 0.11 5.97
C ALA A 8 -28.68 0.70 7.24
N ASN A 9 -29.90 0.27 7.58
CA ASN A 9 -30.62 0.75 8.78
C ASN A 9 -30.14 0.12 10.09
N VAL A 10 -29.44 -1.02 10.05
CA VAL A 10 -28.80 -1.60 11.25
C VAL A 10 -27.50 -0.85 11.55
N PHE A 11 -26.70 -0.51 10.53
CA PHE A 11 -25.43 0.20 10.71
C PHE A 11 -25.58 1.64 11.23
N SER A 12 -26.60 2.38 10.80
CA SER A 12 -26.86 3.75 11.28
C SER A 12 -27.38 3.80 12.74
N ASN A 13 -28.06 2.74 13.20
CA ASN A 13 -28.50 2.63 14.60
C ASN A 13 -27.38 2.19 15.55
N VAL A 14 -26.36 1.49 15.07
CA VAL A 14 -25.17 1.11 15.87
C VAL A 14 -24.37 2.34 16.31
N TRP A 15 -24.29 3.39 15.48
CA TRP A 15 -23.60 4.63 15.85
C TRP A 15 -24.36 5.49 16.88
N ASN A 16 -25.68 5.35 16.98
CA ASN A 16 -26.51 6.09 17.95
C ASN A 16 -26.76 5.35 19.26
N SER A 17 -26.33 4.09 19.39
CA SER A 17 -26.59 3.23 20.55
C SER A 17 -25.34 2.70 21.24
N ALA A 18 -24.15 3.16 20.84
CA ALA A 18 -22.88 2.69 21.41
C ALA A 18 -22.72 3.18 22.88
N PRO A 19 -22.35 2.30 23.83
CA PRO A 19 -21.99 2.70 25.18
C PRO A 19 -20.80 3.67 25.17
N SER A 20 -20.76 4.61 26.11
CA SER A 20 -19.76 5.69 26.20
C SER A 20 -18.32 5.26 26.56
N SER A 21 -18.00 3.96 26.60
CA SER A 21 -16.62 3.49 26.84
C SER A 21 -15.85 3.48 25.51
N HIS A 22 -14.71 4.17 25.50
CA HIS A 22 -14.01 4.64 24.31
C HIS A 22 -13.36 3.59 23.38
N ASP A 23 -13.51 2.28 23.60
CA ASP A 23 -12.84 1.22 22.81
C ASP A 23 -13.78 0.02 22.58
N TRP A 24 -13.65 -0.68 21.44
CA TRP A 24 -14.44 -1.89 21.15
C TRP A 24 -14.16 -2.99 22.19
N ASN A 25 -15.22 -3.64 22.69
CA ASN A 25 -15.10 -4.80 23.57
C ASN A 25 -16.14 -5.88 23.21
N LYS A 26 -15.68 -7.13 23.08
CA LYS A 26 -16.52 -8.31 22.77
C LYS A 26 -17.71 -8.51 23.72
N SER A 27 -17.58 -8.10 24.99
CA SER A 27 -18.66 -8.21 25.99
C SER A 27 -19.86 -7.29 25.70
N GLN A 28 -19.69 -6.27 24.85
CA GLN A 28 -20.73 -5.32 24.47
C GLN A 28 -21.58 -5.79 23.29
N LEU A 29 -21.20 -6.89 22.62
CA LEU A 29 -21.92 -7.44 21.48
C LEU A 29 -23.25 -8.05 21.93
N THR A 30 -24.36 -7.62 21.33
CA THR A 30 -25.70 -8.11 21.66
C THR A 30 -26.49 -8.51 20.41
N GLY A 31 -27.48 -9.38 20.59
CA GLY A 31 -28.45 -9.75 19.56
C GLY A 31 -27.80 -10.25 18.26
N PRO A 32 -28.20 -9.73 17.08
CA PRO A 32 -27.71 -10.17 15.77
C PRO A 32 -26.18 -10.09 15.60
N LEU A 33 -25.53 -9.14 16.27
CA LEU A 33 -24.09 -8.94 16.18
C LEU A 33 -23.32 -10.13 16.77
N ARG A 34 -23.81 -10.67 17.89
CA ARG A 34 -23.23 -11.85 18.54
C ARG A 34 -23.38 -13.09 17.66
N GLU A 35 -24.49 -13.20 16.94
CA GLU A 35 -24.71 -14.30 16.01
C GLU A 35 -23.79 -14.21 14.79
N GLN A 36 -23.60 -13.01 14.23
CA GLN A 36 -22.64 -12.78 13.15
C GLN A 36 -21.21 -13.15 13.59
N VAL A 37 -20.77 -12.72 14.79
CA VAL A 37 -19.46 -13.10 15.33
C VAL A 37 -19.35 -14.61 15.52
N ALA A 38 -20.39 -15.29 15.99
CA ALA A 38 -20.38 -16.74 16.14
C ALA A 38 -20.29 -17.47 14.78
N GLN A 39 -20.96 -16.94 13.74
CA GLN A 39 -20.84 -17.46 12.37
C GLN A 39 -19.42 -17.26 11.81
N GLU A 40 -18.82 -16.09 12.04
CA GLU A 40 -17.44 -15.81 11.68
C GLU A 40 -16.45 -16.71 12.44
N HIS A 41 -16.67 -16.96 13.72
CA HIS A 41 -15.83 -17.89 14.50
C HIS A 41 -15.93 -19.32 13.96
N LYS A 42 -17.13 -19.82 13.64
CA LYS A 42 -17.28 -21.14 12.98
C LYS A 42 -16.55 -21.23 11.64
N ARG A 43 -16.50 -20.12 10.90
CA ARG A 43 -15.83 -20.02 9.60
C ARG A 43 -14.31 -20.06 9.68
N ILE A 44 -13.73 -19.76 10.84
CA ILE A 44 -12.28 -19.72 11.08
C ILE A 44 -11.81 -20.71 12.15
N GLU A 45 -12.73 -21.51 12.67
CA GLU A 45 -12.45 -22.52 13.69
C GLU A 45 -11.48 -23.59 13.15
N GLY A 46 -10.48 -23.95 13.94
CA GLY A 46 -9.48 -24.95 13.58
C GLY A 46 -8.43 -24.48 12.55
N ILE A 47 -8.53 -23.26 12.02
CA ILE A 47 -7.49 -22.66 11.18
C ILE A 47 -6.38 -22.13 12.10
N GLU A 48 -5.14 -22.54 11.84
CA GLU A 48 -3.98 -21.96 12.52
C GLU A 48 -3.77 -20.51 12.05
N LYS A 49 -3.64 -19.57 13.00
CA LYS A 49 -3.47 -18.13 12.72
C LYS A 49 -4.52 -17.60 11.73
N PRO A 50 -5.82 -17.69 12.04
CA PRO A 50 -6.88 -17.38 11.09
C PRO A 50 -6.90 -15.93 10.65
N GLU A 51 -6.20 -15.03 11.36
CA GLU A 51 -5.99 -13.67 10.92
C GLU A 51 -5.15 -13.51 9.65
N GLN A 52 -4.44 -14.56 9.24
CA GLN A 52 -3.68 -14.61 8.00
C GLN A 52 -4.51 -15.11 6.80
N ASP A 53 -5.73 -15.61 7.03
CA ASP A 53 -6.67 -15.94 5.96
C ASP A 53 -7.29 -14.65 5.37
N VAL A 54 -6.69 -14.21 4.26
CA VAL A 54 -7.12 -13.01 3.51
C VAL A 54 -8.08 -13.33 2.38
N SER A 55 -8.47 -14.59 2.18
CA SER A 55 -9.40 -14.99 1.12
C SER A 55 -10.80 -14.40 1.31
N ARG A 56 -11.10 -13.94 2.53
CA ARG A 56 -12.37 -13.34 2.92
C ARG A 56 -12.14 -11.97 3.51
N LYS A 57 -12.91 -11.01 2.99
CA LYS A 57 -12.99 -9.68 3.57
C LYS A 57 -13.48 -9.76 5.01
N PRO A 58 -12.78 -9.15 5.99
CA PRO A 58 -13.32 -9.03 7.33
C PRO A 58 -14.48 -8.02 7.31
N GLU A 59 -15.59 -8.36 7.96
CA GLU A 59 -16.80 -7.51 8.00
C GLU A 59 -17.04 -6.87 9.38
N ILE A 60 -16.43 -7.43 10.42
CA ILE A 60 -16.61 -7.02 11.80
C ILE A 60 -15.42 -7.45 12.67
N ALA A 61 -15.20 -6.71 13.76
CA ALA A 61 -14.32 -7.13 14.84
C ALA A 61 -14.95 -8.30 15.61
N THR A 62 -14.27 -9.43 15.66
CA THR A 62 -14.77 -10.67 16.27
C THR A 62 -14.05 -11.02 17.57
N GLY A 63 -12.86 -10.47 17.77
CA GLY A 63 -11.86 -11.00 18.69
C GLY A 63 -11.35 -12.38 18.23
N ARG A 64 -10.44 -12.95 19.01
CA ARG A 64 -9.87 -14.28 18.74
C ARG A 64 -10.98 -15.34 18.68
N PRO A 65 -10.89 -16.33 17.78
CA PRO A 65 -11.82 -17.45 17.76
C PRO A 65 -11.66 -18.34 19.01
N PRO A 66 -12.67 -19.13 19.35
CA PRO A 66 -12.57 -20.11 20.43
C PRO A 66 -11.35 -21.02 20.27
N GLY A 67 -10.60 -21.21 21.35
CA GLY A 67 -9.39 -22.05 21.36
C GLY A 67 -8.09 -21.31 21.05
N ASP A 68 -8.15 -20.10 20.48
CA ASP A 68 -6.97 -19.25 20.31
C ASP A 68 -6.64 -18.51 21.61
N ASN A 69 -5.64 -19.03 22.33
CA ASN A 69 -5.18 -18.49 23.61
C ASN A 69 -3.93 -17.59 23.47
N ARG A 70 -3.56 -17.19 22.25
CA ARG A 70 -2.37 -16.35 22.03
C ARG A 70 -2.53 -15.00 22.70
N THR A 71 -1.44 -14.48 23.29
CA THR A 71 -1.40 -13.13 23.84
C THR A 71 -1.36 -12.08 22.74
N ALA A 72 -1.66 -10.82 23.09
CA ALA A 72 -1.50 -9.69 22.18
C ALA A 72 -0.08 -9.63 21.60
N GLU A 73 0.96 -9.81 22.43
CA GLU A 73 2.36 -9.86 22.00
C GLU A 73 2.63 -10.97 20.98
N GLN A 74 2.08 -12.17 21.17
CA GLN A 74 2.26 -13.27 20.23
C GLN A 74 1.63 -12.94 18.88
N ILE A 75 0.40 -12.43 18.87
CA ILE A 75 -0.30 -12.02 17.65
C ILE A 75 0.44 -10.88 16.94
N ILE A 76 0.88 -9.86 17.69
CA ILE A 76 1.65 -8.74 17.13
C ILE A 76 2.98 -9.24 16.55
N ASN A 77 3.69 -10.15 17.24
CA ASN A 77 4.95 -10.68 16.73
C ASN A 77 4.78 -11.57 15.49
N ASP A 78 3.67 -12.29 15.40
CA ASP A 78 3.28 -13.09 14.25
C ASP A 78 2.78 -12.27 13.06
N ASN A 79 2.51 -10.97 13.25
CA ASN A 79 1.98 -10.07 12.24
C ASN A 79 2.95 -8.90 11.96
N PRO A 80 3.81 -9.01 10.92
CA PRO A 80 4.84 -8.00 10.65
C PRO A 80 4.29 -6.58 10.41
N ILE A 81 3.16 -6.43 9.69
CA ILE A 81 2.58 -5.12 9.42
C ILE A 81 2.03 -4.46 10.69
N LEU A 82 1.38 -5.21 11.56
CA LEU A 82 0.92 -4.72 12.86
C LEU A 82 2.10 -4.37 13.78
N LYS A 83 3.14 -5.21 13.79
CA LYS A 83 4.37 -4.99 14.57
C LYS A 83 5.08 -3.70 14.18
N LYS A 84 5.16 -3.41 12.88
CA LYS A 84 5.81 -2.22 12.32
C LYS A 84 4.88 -1.01 12.23
N LEU A 85 3.59 -1.17 12.50
CA LEU A 85 2.61 -0.10 12.40
C LEU A 85 3.08 1.07 13.27
N GLY A 86 3.33 2.23 12.68
CA GLY A 86 3.88 3.37 13.40
C GLY A 86 2.81 4.20 14.12
N HIS A 87 3.18 5.43 14.47
CA HIS A 87 2.33 6.42 15.14
C HIS A 87 2.11 7.67 14.26
N GLN A 88 2.31 7.54 12.95
CA GLN A 88 2.10 8.65 12.02
C GLN A 88 0.63 9.09 12.03
N LYS A 89 0.38 10.36 11.72
CA LYS A 89 -0.93 11.00 11.88
C LYS A 89 -2.07 10.24 11.19
N ASP A 90 -1.87 9.78 9.95
CA ASP A 90 -2.90 9.13 9.16
C ASP A 90 -3.00 7.61 9.43
N ILE A 91 -2.18 7.07 10.33
CA ILE A 91 -2.43 5.74 10.93
C ILE A 91 -3.65 5.81 11.85
N ASN A 92 -3.95 6.99 12.40
CA ASN A 92 -5.19 7.28 13.12
C ASN A 92 -5.58 6.21 14.17
N ARG A 93 -4.61 5.81 15.00
CA ARG A 93 -4.77 4.72 15.97
C ARG A 93 -5.96 4.93 16.92
N SER A 94 -6.25 6.17 17.30
CA SER A 94 -7.40 6.49 18.16
C SER A 94 -8.72 6.05 17.54
N LEU A 95 -8.94 6.31 16.24
CA LEU A 95 -10.13 5.80 15.56
C LEU A 95 -10.06 4.28 15.33
N ALA A 96 -8.87 3.75 15.04
CA ALA A 96 -8.70 2.31 14.90
C ALA A 96 -9.09 1.56 16.20
N TYR A 97 -8.74 2.08 17.38
CA TYR A 97 -9.10 1.47 18.67
C TYR A 97 -10.60 1.46 18.94
N LYS A 98 -11.33 2.47 18.45
CA LYS A 98 -12.81 2.47 18.53
C LYS A 98 -13.43 1.33 17.71
N LEU A 99 -12.80 0.92 16.62
CA LEU A 99 -13.30 -0.11 15.70
C LEU A 99 -12.82 -1.52 16.08
N LEU A 100 -11.58 -1.62 16.56
CA LEU A 100 -10.87 -2.89 16.73
C LEU A 100 -10.58 -3.22 18.19
N GLY A 101 -10.59 -2.22 19.06
CA GLY A 101 -10.09 -2.27 20.44
C GLY A 101 -8.66 -1.74 20.53
N ASP A 102 -8.21 -1.34 21.72
CA ASP A 102 -6.82 -0.96 21.97
C ASP A 102 -5.94 -2.20 22.17
N TRP A 103 -5.06 -2.48 21.20
CA TRP A 103 -4.11 -3.60 21.22
C TRP A 103 -2.77 -3.26 21.91
N THR A 104 -2.61 -2.03 22.41
CA THR A 104 -1.38 -1.58 23.08
C THR A 104 -1.38 -1.90 24.57
N SER A 105 -0.23 -1.72 25.21
CA SER A 105 -0.05 -1.91 26.66
C SER A 105 -0.87 -0.95 27.54
N ASN A 106 -1.58 0.02 26.95
CA ASN A 106 -2.50 0.90 27.66
C ASN A 106 -3.76 0.15 28.08
N ASN A 107 -4.23 -0.80 27.26
CA ASN A 107 -5.29 -1.72 27.63
C ASN A 107 -4.79 -2.75 28.66
N LYS A 108 -5.31 -2.66 29.89
CA LYS A 108 -4.90 -3.51 31.02
C LYS A 108 -5.64 -4.84 31.07
N ASP A 109 -6.68 -5.01 30.28
CA ASP A 109 -7.35 -6.29 30.11
C ASP A 109 -6.59 -7.11 29.06
N PRO A 110 -5.88 -8.19 29.47
CA PRO A 110 -5.04 -8.96 28.56
C PRO A 110 -5.85 -9.68 27.47
N ASP A 111 -7.08 -10.10 27.77
CA ASP A 111 -7.94 -10.80 26.82
C ASP A 111 -8.54 -9.84 25.80
N ALA A 112 -9.05 -8.69 26.27
CA ALA A 112 -9.56 -7.65 25.36
C ALA A 112 -8.44 -7.11 24.45
N ARG A 113 -7.23 -6.96 24.98
CA ARG A 113 -6.06 -6.53 24.20
C ARG A 113 -5.64 -7.55 23.15
N ALA A 114 -5.68 -8.84 23.48
CA ALA A 114 -5.37 -9.91 22.54
C ALA A 114 -6.43 -10.01 21.43
N ASP A 115 -7.71 -9.84 21.78
CA ASP A 115 -8.81 -9.73 20.81
C ASP A 115 -8.64 -8.52 19.88
N ALA A 116 -8.21 -7.38 20.43
CA ALA A 116 -7.91 -6.19 19.64
C ALA A 116 -6.74 -6.39 18.67
N ALA A 117 -5.67 -7.03 19.13
CA ALA A 117 -4.52 -7.38 18.29
C ALA A 117 -4.94 -8.30 17.13
N PHE A 118 -5.79 -9.30 17.41
CA PHE A 118 -6.34 -10.20 16.40
C PHE A 118 -7.17 -9.44 15.35
N ASN A 119 -8.06 -8.55 15.79
CA ASN A 119 -8.89 -7.75 14.89
C ASN A 119 -8.01 -6.86 13.98
N ALA A 120 -7.02 -6.17 14.55
CA ALA A 120 -6.10 -5.33 13.80
C ALA A 120 -5.27 -6.14 12.80
N ALA A 121 -4.75 -7.29 13.21
CA ALA A 121 -4.00 -8.21 12.37
C ALA A 121 -4.82 -8.66 11.14
N ARG A 122 -6.10 -9.02 11.34
CA ARG A 122 -7.01 -9.38 10.24
C ARG A 122 -7.15 -8.28 9.20
N VAL A 123 -7.46 -7.07 9.65
CA VAL A 123 -7.67 -5.92 8.74
C VAL A 123 -6.38 -5.56 8.02
N LEU A 124 -5.26 -5.49 8.75
CA LEU A 124 -3.97 -5.13 8.14
C LEU A 124 -3.48 -6.17 7.14
N ASN A 125 -3.62 -7.48 7.43
CA ASN A 125 -3.28 -8.52 6.47
C ASN A 125 -4.14 -8.45 5.21
N TYR A 126 -5.45 -8.21 5.37
CA TYR A 126 -6.34 -8.00 4.22
C TYR A 126 -5.87 -6.79 3.40
N ILE A 127 -5.56 -5.67 4.03
CA ILE A 127 -5.08 -4.47 3.33
C ILE A 127 -3.72 -4.70 2.63
N ASP A 128 -2.76 -5.32 3.31
CA ASP A 128 -1.43 -5.62 2.78
C ASP A 128 -1.47 -6.57 1.56
N THR A 129 -2.45 -7.46 1.53
CA THR A 129 -2.67 -8.38 0.40
C THR A 129 -3.61 -7.82 -0.66
N SER A 130 -3.91 -6.52 -0.64
CA SER A 130 -4.68 -5.91 -1.72
C SER A 130 -4.00 -6.13 -3.09
N LEU A 131 -4.81 -6.27 -4.13
CA LEU A 131 -4.38 -6.17 -5.52
C LEU A 131 -4.17 -4.70 -5.90
N SER A 132 -3.45 -4.45 -6.99
CA SER A 132 -3.31 -3.10 -7.55
C SER A 132 -4.67 -2.55 -8.00
N ALA A 133 -4.70 -1.26 -8.34
CA ALA A 133 -5.93 -0.61 -8.81
C ALA A 133 -6.53 -1.26 -10.07
N ASP A 134 -5.69 -1.83 -10.95
CA ASP A 134 -6.08 -2.59 -12.14
C ASP A 134 -6.40 -4.07 -11.88
N GLY A 135 -6.20 -4.57 -10.66
CA GLY A 135 -6.53 -5.96 -10.26
C GLY A 135 -5.37 -6.94 -10.41
N GLU A 136 -4.16 -6.44 -10.63
CA GLU A 136 -2.95 -7.23 -10.77
C GLU A 136 -2.28 -7.50 -9.42
N HIS A 137 -1.45 -8.53 -9.37
CA HIS A 137 -0.63 -8.84 -8.20
C HIS A 137 0.45 -7.76 -8.00
N ARG A 138 0.60 -7.21 -6.79
CA ARG A 138 1.53 -6.10 -6.47
C ARG A 138 3.00 -6.52 -6.33
N GLY A 139 3.39 -7.63 -6.95
CA GLY A 139 4.74 -8.20 -6.86
C GLY A 139 5.26 -8.35 -5.43
N LYS A 140 6.46 -7.83 -5.16
CA LYS A 140 7.12 -7.84 -3.84
C LYS A 140 6.40 -7.01 -2.77
N ALA A 141 5.51 -6.10 -3.18
CA ALA A 141 4.78 -5.25 -2.24
C ALA A 141 3.53 -5.93 -1.67
N HIS A 142 3.09 -7.04 -2.26
CA HIS A 142 1.91 -7.80 -1.81
C HIS A 142 2.26 -8.66 -0.58
N GLY A 143 1.61 -8.41 0.56
CA GLY A 143 1.79 -9.22 1.77
C GLY A 143 3.21 -9.15 2.36
N ASN A 144 3.90 -8.03 2.16
CA ASN A 144 5.30 -7.88 2.59
C ASN A 144 5.44 -7.45 4.06
N GLY A 145 4.32 -7.19 4.72
CA GLY A 145 4.31 -6.73 6.09
C GLY A 145 4.61 -5.24 6.24
N ASP A 146 4.47 -4.44 5.18
CA ASP A 146 4.69 -2.99 5.20
C ASP A 146 3.43 -2.25 4.74
N LEU A 147 3.02 -1.23 5.51
CA LEU A 147 1.87 -0.41 5.15
C LEU A 147 2.28 0.67 4.13
N GLU A 148 2.29 0.28 2.87
CA GLU A 148 2.76 1.11 1.76
C GLU A 148 1.94 2.40 1.59
N GLY A 149 2.64 3.51 1.32
CA GLY A 149 2.02 4.79 0.95
C GLY A 149 2.01 5.88 2.02
N ILE A 150 2.57 5.63 3.20
CA ILE A 150 2.81 6.68 4.20
C ILE A 150 3.93 7.62 3.70
N THR A 151 3.66 8.92 3.69
CA THR A 151 4.65 9.95 3.35
C THR A 151 5.58 10.25 4.53
N HIS A 152 6.66 10.99 4.28
CA HIS A 152 7.55 11.45 5.35
C HIS A 152 6.85 12.36 6.38
N SER A 153 5.83 13.13 5.96
CA SER A 153 4.98 13.95 6.83
C SER A 153 3.91 13.13 7.58
N GLY A 154 3.85 11.82 7.33
CA GLY A 154 2.90 10.92 7.96
C GLY A 154 1.50 10.92 7.34
N ASP A 155 1.35 11.49 6.14
CA ASP A 155 0.11 11.42 5.34
C ASP A 155 -0.02 10.04 4.68
N ALA A 156 -1.23 9.53 4.58
CA ALA A 156 -1.51 8.35 3.75
C ALA A 156 -1.91 8.81 2.34
N ARG A 157 -1.23 8.29 1.31
CA ARG A 157 -1.61 8.56 -0.09
C ARG A 157 -2.81 7.72 -0.51
N HIS A 158 -3.68 8.31 -1.32
CA HIS A 158 -4.80 7.59 -1.94
C HIS A 158 -4.29 6.59 -2.98
N GLY A 159 -4.96 5.44 -3.09
CA GLY A 159 -4.56 4.35 -3.99
C GLY A 159 -3.38 3.50 -3.47
N THR A 160 -3.14 3.52 -2.16
CA THR A 160 -2.14 2.70 -1.48
C THR A 160 -2.77 1.92 -0.30
N PRO A 161 -2.12 0.87 0.21
CA PRO A 161 -2.53 0.20 1.46
C PRO A 161 -2.76 1.17 2.63
N ALA A 162 -1.87 2.15 2.82
CA ALA A 162 -2.05 3.20 3.84
C ALA A 162 -3.32 4.03 3.63
N GLY A 163 -3.68 4.36 2.39
CA GLY A 163 -4.93 5.04 2.07
C GLY A 163 -6.15 4.20 2.46
N VAL A 164 -6.14 2.90 2.15
CA VAL A 164 -7.22 1.99 2.55
C VAL A 164 -7.31 1.85 4.07
N TRP A 165 -6.18 1.80 4.78
CA TRP A 165 -6.16 1.81 6.24
C TRP A 165 -6.78 3.08 6.81
N LYS A 166 -6.42 4.25 6.26
CA LYS A 166 -7.01 5.53 6.67
C LYS A 166 -8.53 5.52 6.46
N ASP A 167 -8.99 5.12 5.28
CA ASP A 167 -10.42 5.01 4.98
C ASP A 167 -11.12 4.05 5.94
N PHE A 168 -10.48 2.92 6.27
CA PHE A 168 -10.98 1.99 7.28
C PHE A 168 -11.12 2.64 8.66
N THR A 169 -10.13 3.41 9.11
CA THR A 169 -10.25 4.09 10.41
C THR A 169 -11.37 5.14 10.44
N GLU A 170 -11.73 5.70 9.29
CA GLU A 170 -12.77 6.73 9.19
C GLU A 170 -14.17 6.15 8.96
N GLN A 171 -14.28 5.05 8.20
CA GLN A 171 -15.55 4.50 7.71
C GLN A 171 -15.83 3.07 8.20
N GLY A 172 -14.88 2.45 8.90
CA GLY A 172 -14.94 1.07 9.36
C GLY A 172 -14.84 0.06 8.21
N TYR A 173 -15.44 -1.12 8.41
CA TYR A 173 -15.36 -2.25 7.48
C TYR A 173 -15.95 -2.00 6.09
N LEU A 174 -16.75 -0.94 5.91
CA LEU A 174 -17.27 -0.53 4.60
C LEU A 174 -16.19 0.02 3.66
N ALA A 175 -15.09 0.53 4.21
CA ALA A 175 -13.93 0.96 3.40
C ALA A 175 -13.22 -0.22 2.73
N LEU A 176 -13.31 -1.42 3.33
CA LEU A 176 -12.70 -2.61 2.76
C LEU A 176 -13.52 -3.05 1.54
N ARG A 177 -12.88 -2.97 0.36
CA ARG A 177 -13.52 -3.26 -0.92
C ARG A 177 -13.73 -4.75 -1.12
N GLU A 178 -14.87 -5.15 -1.66
CA GLU A 178 -15.19 -6.55 -2.02
C GLU A 178 -14.24 -7.12 -3.06
N HIS A 179 -13.86 -6.30 -4.05
CA HIS A 179 -12.95 -6.71 -5.10
C HIS A 179 -11.48 -6.72 -4.67
N HIS A 180 -11.19 -6.39 -3.40
CA HIS A 180 -9.85 -6.45 -2.80
C HIS A 180 -8.76 -5.74 -3.61
N ARG A 181 -9.12 -4.60 -4.22
CA ARG A 181 -8.21 -3.75 -5.02
C ARG A 181 -8.04 -2.41 -4.34
N LEU A 182 -6.84 -1.85 -4.49
CA LEU A 182 -6.58 -0.46 -4.18
C LEU A 182 -7.42 0.46 -5.07
N ASP A 183 -7.73 1.67 -4.58
CA ASP A 183 -8.43 2.65 -5.39
C ASP A 183 -7.50 3.25 -6.46
N SER A 184 -8.06 3.62 -7.62
CA SER A 184 -7.29 4.33 -8.64
C SER A 184 -6.90 5.72 -8.13
N THR A 185 -5.69 6.17 -8.45
CA THR A 185 -5.20 7.48 -8.06
C THR A 185 -4.56 8.19 -9.23
N SER A 186 -4.75 9.51 -9.32
CA SER A 186 -4.03 10.39 -10.23
C SER A 186 -2.71 10.90 -9.63
N ASP A 187 -2.41 10.52 -8.38
CA ASP A 187 -1.18 10.91 -7.70
C ASP A 187 0.04 10.29 -8.38
N THR A 188 0.82 11.15 -9.04
CA THR A 188 2.01 10.74 -9.81
C THR A 188 3.15 10.18 -8.95
N HIS A 189 3.11 10.40 -7.62
CA HIS A 189 4.06 9.84 -6.67
C HIS A 189 3.71 8.40 -6.25
N VAL A 190 2.53 7.89 -6.63
CA VAL A 190 2.12 6.52 -6.36
C VAL A 190 2.43 5.66 -7.58
N ARG A 191 3.01 4.48 -7.37
CA ARG A 191 3.19 3.45 -8.40
C ARG A 191 1.90 2.67 -8.61
N LYS A 192 1.80 1.95 -9.72
CA LYS A 192 0.65 1.07 -10.00
C LYS A 192 0.42 0.01 -8.92
N ASP A 193 1.49 -0.46 -8.28
CA ASP A 193 1.47 -1.43 -7.19
C ASP A 193 1.13 -0.81 -5.82
N GLY A 194 0.76 0.48 -5.77
CA GLY A 194 0.39 1.19 -4.55
C GLY A 194 1.57 1.62 -3.67
N THR A 195 2.83 1.45 -4.11
CA THR A 195 4.00 1.95 -3.38
C THR A 195 4.34 3.40 -3.72
N ASN A 196 5.11 4.07 -2.85
CA ASN A 196 5.57 5.44 -3.08
C ASN A 196 6.84 5.49 -3.94
N LYS A 197 6.85 6.36 -4.96
CA LYS A 197 8.06 6.76 -5.67
C LYS A 197 8.89 7.69 -4.80
N ASP A 198 10.22 7.57 -4.87
CA ASP A 198 11.10 8.59 -4.33
C ASP A 198 11.11 9.85 -5.24
N ASN A 199 11.66 10.95 -4.72
CA ASN A 199 11.67 12.24 -5.43
C ASN A 199 12.45 12.19 -6.75
N VAL A 200 13.45 11.31 -6.86
CA VAL A 200 14.28 11.18 -8.08
C VAL A 200 13.51 10.45 -9.15
N GLN A 201 12.88 9.33 -8.78
CA GLN A 201 12.03 8.54 -9.67
C GLN A 201 10.85 9.34 -10.16
N TRP A 202 10.16 10.06 -9.26
CA TRP A 202 9.06 10.94 -9.65
C TRP A 202 9.52 12.02 -10.65
N ALA A 203 10.60 12.74 -10.33
CA ALA A 203 11.11 13.80 -11.20
C ALA A 203 11.56 13.26 -12.57
N ALA A 204 12.22 12.10 -12.59
CA ALA A 204 12.63 11.43 -13.82
C ALA A 204 11.41 11.00 -14.66
N GLY A 205 10.41 10.36 -14.05
CA GLY A 205 9.19 9.96 -14.76
C GLY A 205 8.44 11.15 -15.38
N GLU A 206 8.33 12.26 -14.65
CA GLU A 206 7.66 13.46 -15.15
C GLU A 206 8.48 14.16 -16.26
N ALA A 207 9.80 14.25 -16.11
CA ALA A 207 10.69 14.72 -17.16
C ALA A 207 10.65 13.82 -18.41
N GLY A 208 10.53 12.50 -18.24
CA GLY A 208 10.38 11.53 -19.32
C GLY A 208 9.13 11.79 -20.16
N LYS A 209 7.99 12.05 -19.52
CA LYS A 209 6.74 12.44 -20.23
C LYS A 209 6.90 13.75 -21.00
N ARG A 210 7.58 14.74 -20.43
CA ARG A 210 7.79 16.06 -21.05
C ARG A 210 8.81 16.03 -22.20
N THR A 211 9.76 15.10 -22.15
CA THR A 211 10.78 14.90 -23.19
C THR A 211 10.41 13.89 -24.25
N ARG A 212 9.11 13.55 -24.39
CA ARG A 212 8.58 12.58 -25.38
C ARG A 212 9.00 12.82 -26.84
N PHE A 213 9.42 14.05 -27.17
CA PHE A 213 9.93 14.42 -28.50
C PHE A 213 11.39 13.95 -28.74
N ILE A 214 12.05 13.42 -27.71
CA ILE A 214 13.37 12.79 -27.77
C ILE A 214 13.22 11.34 -27.27
N PRO A 215 12.91 10.36 -28.14
CA PRO A 215 12.52 9.00 -27.72
C PRO A 215 13.53 8.30 -26.79
N GLY A 216 14.84 8.46 -27.05
CA GLY A 216 15.90 7.89 -26.21
C GLY A 216 15.93 8.45 -24.80
N LEU A 217 15.94 9.78 -24.67
CA LEU A 217 15.90 10.43 -23.36
C LEU A 217 14.60 10.15 -22.61
N SER A 218 13.47 10.21 -23.32
CA SER A 218 12.14 9.97 -22.74
C SER A 218 12.05 8.58 -22.13
N ASN A 219 12.42 7.54 -22.88
CA ASN A 219 12.34 6.16 -22.38
C ASN A 219 13.34 5.89 -21.24
N ILE A 220 14.56 6.45 -21.28
CA ILE A 220 15.52 6.36 -20.17
C ILE A 220 14.89 6.94 -18.89
N LEU A 221 14.38 8.17 -18.96
CA LEU A 221 13.79 8.88 -17.84
C LEU A 221 12.51 8.20 -17.31
N LEU A 222 11.66 7.68 -18.20
CA LEU A 222 10.52 6.85 -17.83
C LEU A 222 10.97 5.56 -17.14
N GLY A 223 11.99 4.89 -17.67
CA GLY A 223 12.56 3.68 -17.06
C GLY A 223 13.12 3.92 -15.65
N ILE A 224 13.73 5.08 -15.40
CA ILE A 224 14.13 5.49 -14.04
C ILE A 224 12.89 5.71 -13.16
N GLY A 225 11.87 6.40 -13.67
CA GLY A 225 10.65 6.67 -12.91
C GLY A 225 9.84 5.42 -12.53
N ASP A 226 9.98 4.35 -13.32
CA ASP A 226 9.33 3.06 -13.10
C ASP A 226 10.22 2.04 -12.35
N SER A 227 11.42 2.43 -11.93
CA SER A 227 12.40 1.52 -11.31
C SER A 227 12.18 1.25 -9.80
N GLU A 228 12.95 0.30 -9.25
CA GLU A 228 13.11 0.10 -7.80
C GLU A 228 13.80 1.34 -7.15
N PRO A 229 13.48 1.72 -5.89
CA PRO A 229 14.10 2.85 -5.21
C PRO A 229 15.63 2.81 -5.13
N GLY A 230 16.24 4.00 -5.13
CA GLY A 230 17.69 4.19 -4.94
C GLY A 230 18.53 4.13 -6.21
N VAL A 231 19.81 4.49 -6.08
CA VAL A 231 20.75 4.72 -7.21
C VAL A 231 20.92 3.48 -8.10
N ILE A 232 21.02 2.28 -7.51
CA ILE A 232 21.17 1.03 -8.26
C ILE A 232 19.90 0.74 -9.09
N GLY A 233 18.72 0.93 -8.51
CA GLY A 233 17.45 0.77 -9.20
C GLY A 233 17.31 1.77 -10.34
N ALA A 234 17.65 3.04 -10.10
CA ALA A 234 17.66 4.08 -11.12
C ALA A 234 18.59 3.74 -12.31
N ILE A 235 19.79 3.23 -12.06
CA ILE A 235 20.72 2.79 -13.13
C ILE A 235 20.11 1.63 -13.93
N LYS A 236 19.51 0.64 -13.26
CA LYS A 236 18.83 -0.48 -13.94
C LYS A 236 17.63 -0.01 -14.76
N GLY A 237 16.85 0.93 -14.23
CA GLY A 237 15.73 1.56 -14.90
C GLY A 237 16.15 2.35 -16.14
N ALA A 238 17.22 3.14 -16.03
CA ALA A 238 17.81 3.87 -17.15
C ALA A 238 18.23 2.92 -18.26
N LYS A 239 18.87 1.79 -17.90
CA LYS A 239 19.24 0.74 -18.85
C LYS A 239 18.01 0.12 -19.52
N ALA A 240 16.98 -0.23 -18.76
CA ALA A 240 15.75 -0.81 -19.32
C ALA A 240 15.05 0.16 -20.29
N GLY A 241 15.00 1.45 -19.95
CA GLY A 241 14.52 2.51 -20.83
C GLY A 241 15.32 2.62 -22.13
N PHE A 242 16.65 2.56 -22.04
CA PHE A 242 17.53 2.53 -23.21
C PHE A 242 17.32 1.27 -24.07
N ASP A 243 17.24 0.09 -23.45
CA ASP A 243 17.00 -1.17 -24.15
C ASP A 243 15.65 -1.14 -24.88
N LYS A 244 14.62 -0.51 -24.29
CA LYS A 244 13.33 -0.28 -24.94
C LYS A 244 13.43 0.64 -26.16
N THR A 245 14.14 1.77 -26.06
CA THR A 245 14.40 2.64 -27.23
C THR A 245 15.04 1.88 -28.37
N ARG A 246 15.97 0.96 -28.05
CA ARG A 246 16.63 0.12 -29.04
C ARG A 246 15.65 -0.83 -29.73
N ALA A 247 14.85 -1.55 -28.94
CA ALA A 247 13.85 -2.48 -29.43
C ALA A 247 12.73 -1.80 -30.27
N ASP A 248 12.36 -0.57 -29.91
CA ASP A 248 11.35 0.23 -30.61
C ASP A 248 11.85 0.85 -31.93
N GLY A 249 13.04 0.46 -32.42
CA GLY A 249 13.53 0.80 -33.77
C GLY A 249 14.65 1.85 -33.83
N PHE A 250 15.22 2.28 -32.71
CA PHE A 250 16.39 3.18 -32.71
C PHE A 250 17.68 2.48 -33.19
N ASP A 251 17.66 1.15 -33.34
CA ASP A 251 18.74 0.38 -33.96
C ASP A 251 19.06 0.87 -35.39
N GLU A 252 18.07 1.35 -36.16
CA GLU A 252 18.29 1.90 -37.51
C GLU A 252 18.99 3.27 -37.50
N ALA A 253 18.87 4.04 -36.41
CA ALA A 253 19.54 5.33 -36.23
C ALA A 253 20.92 5.22 -35.55
N LEU A 254 21.15 4.18 -34.75
CA LEU A 254 22.38 3.97 -33.96
C LEU A 254 23.30 2.85 -34.50
N ALA A 255 22.91 2.13 -35.56
CA ALA A 255 23.81 1.20 -36.27
C ALA A 255 25.12 1.85 -36.77
N SER A 256 25.24 3.18 -36.69
CA SER A 256 26.47 3.96 -36.91
C SER A 256 27.43 4.00 -35.70
N ALA A 257 27.09 3.47 -34.51
CA ALA A 257 27.89 3.60 -33.30
C ALA A 257 28.03 2.27 -32.53
N THR A 258 29.00 1.46 -32.94
CA THR A 258 29.39 0.18 -32.33
C THR A 258 30.15 0.30 -31.01
N ARG A 259 29.78 -0.56 -30.04
CA ARG A 259 30.63 -1.42 -29.16
C ARG A 259 30.07 -1.45 -27.73
N GLY A 260 29.37 -2.53 -27.38
CA GLY A 260 29.25 -3.23 -26.07
C GLY A 260 29.27 -2.52 -24.69
N ASP A 261 29.55 -1.23 -24.58
CA ASP A 261 29.62 -0.45 -23.34
C ASP A 261 28.35 0.40 -23.21
N LEU A 262 27.25 -0.27 -22.86
CA LEU A 262 25.94 0.35 -22.69
C LEU A 262 25.95 1.43 -21.60
N VAL A 263 26.74 1.23 -20.55
CA VAL A 263 26.89 2.21 -19.46
C VAL A 263 27.64 3.44 -19.95
N GLY A 264 28.70 3.27 -20.74
CA GLY A 264 29.45 4.36 -21.36
C GLY A 264 28.65 5.14 -22.39
N VAL A 265 27.84 4.46 -23.23
CA VAL A 265 26.96 5.12 -24.21
C VAL A 265 25.87 5.93 -23.51
N VAL A 266 25.23 5.37 -22.48
CA VAL A 266 24.24 6.10 -21.67
C VAL A 266 24.89 7.29 -20.97
N LYS A 267 26.07 7.13 -20.35
CA LYS A 267 26.82 8.25 -19.75
C LYS A 267 27.21 9.31 -20.78
N GLY A 268 27.64 8.92 -21.97
CA GLY A 268 27.99 9.83 -23.06
C GLY A 268 26.80 10.64 -23.56
N TYR A 269 25.65 9.99 -23.74
CA TYR A 269 24.41 10.65 -24.11
C TYR A 269 23.92 11.61 -23.02
N ILE A 270 23.94 11.19 -21.74
CA ILE A 270 23.59 12.05 -20.61
C ILE A 270 24.51 13.28 -20.57
N ASN A 271 25.82 13.11 -20.77
CA ASN A 271 26.77 14.22 -20.82
C ASN A 271 26.51 15.17 -21.99
N ALA A 272 26.18 14.65 -23.18
CA ALA A 272 25.82 15.47 -24.33
C ALA A 272 24.53 16.29 -24.09
N VAL A 273 23.53 15.71 -23.43
CA VAL A 273 22.27 16.40 -23.06
C VAL A 273 22.50 17.45 -21.95
N LYS A 274 23.34 17.15 -20.95
CA LYS A 274 23.71 18.13 -19.91
C LYS A 274 24.41 19.35 -20.48
N ASN A 275 25.28 19.14 -21.48
CA ASN A 275 26.04 20.19 -22.14
C ASN A 275 25.28 20.84 -23.31
N ASN A 276 24.02 20.43 -23.56
CA ASN A 276 23.17 21.04 -24.57
C ASN A 276 22.56 22.35 -24.02
N GLU A 277 22.70 23.44 -24.77
CA GLU A 277 22.24 24.79 -24.39
C GLU A 277 20.71 24.93 -24.40
N ALA A 278 19.99 24.05 -25.10
CA ALA A 278 18.52 23.99 -25.07
C ALA A 278 18.04 23.24 -23.83
N LYS A 279 17.71 23.95 -22.74
CA LYS A 279 17.37 23.34 -21.45
C LYS A 279 15.86 23.18 -21.22
N PRO A 280 15.34 21.94 -21.18
CA PRO A 280 14.19 21.62 -20.31
C PRO A 280 14.71 21.39 -18.88
N ASN A 281 14.51 22.40 -18.02
CA ASN A 281 15.07 22.49 -16.66
C ASN A 281 14.88 21.24 -15.77
N GLU A 282 13.79 20.50 -15.98
CA GLU A 282 13.46 19.32 -15.17
C GLU A 282 14.24 18.06 -15.58
N ALA A 283 14.54 17.90 -16.87
CA ALA A 283 15.29 16.75 -17.37
C ALA A 283 16.75 16.81 -16.89
N GLN A 284 17.37 18.00 -16.90
CA GLN A 284 18.73 18.17 -16.37
C GLN A 284 18.79 17.88 -14.87
N SER A 285 17.82 18.36 -14.09
CA SER A 285 17.75 18.08 -12.64
C SER A 285 17.64 16.59 -12.32
N ALA A 286 16.90 15.81 -13.13
CA ALA A 286 16.83 14.36 -12.98
C ALA A 286 18.15 13.67 -13.37
N LEU A 287 18.77 14.10 -14.49
CA LEU A 287 20.03 13.57 -14.99
C LEU A 287 21.22 13.82 -14.07
N ASP A 288 21.28 14.99 -13.44
CA ASP A 288 22.35 15.35 -12.50
C ASP A 288 22.38 14.43 -11.28
N LYS A 289 21.22 14.05 -10.74
CA LYS A 289 21.10 13.14 -9.59
C LYS A 289 21.43 11.68 -9.90
N ILE A 290 21.34 11.27 -11.17
CA ILE A 290 21.69 9.89 -11.59
C ILE A 290 23.20 9.77 -11.80
N SER A 291 23.86 10.88 -12.15
CA SER A 291 25.30 10.92 -12.41
C SER A 291 26.17 11.23 -11.19
N SER A 292 25.58 11.74 -10.11
CA SER A 292 26.24 12.01 -8.82
C SER A 292 26.29 10.75 -7.96
#